data_AF-A0AAD6LEU7-F1
#
_entry.id   AF-A0AAD6LEU7-F1
#
_cell.length_a   1.000
_cell.length_b   1.000
_cell.length_c   1.000
_cell.angle_alpha   90.00
_cell.angle_beta   90.00
_cell.angle_gamma   90.00
#
_symmetry.space_group_name_H-M   'P 1'
#
loop_
_entity.id
_entity.type
_entity.pdbx_description
1 polymer ?
#
loop_
_entity_poly.entity_id
_entity_poly.type
_entity_poly.pdbx_seq_one_letter_code
_entity_poly.pdbx_strand_id
1 'polypeptide(L)'
;MFNLKGCTVDLYNSLPSQIPFFLRPNKPVMFMGADVTHPRPLDDINPSAAAAVGSMNWPAANKYVSRMRSQTYRQEIIWDLGAMMKGLIDDFYQELNELPKRIIFFSE
;
A
#
# COMPACT_ATOMS: atom_id res chain seq x y z
N MET A 1 -9.31 1.62 18.39
CA MET A 1 -9.96 2.70 17.63
C MET A 1 -9.22 3.99 17.89
N PHE A 2 -8.16 4.27 17.12
CA PHE A 2 -7.52 5.58 17.02
C PHE A 2 -7.00 5.66 15.59
N ASN A 3 -7.66 6.45 14.74
CA ASN A 3 -7.17 6.73 13.39
C ASN A 3 -7.29 8.25 13.19
N LEU A 4 -6.25 8.97 13.60
CA LEU A 4 -6.07 10.38 13.28
C LEU A 4 -5.70 10.44 11.80
N LYS A 5 -6.67 10.71 10.91
CA LYS A 5 -6.50 10.83 9.44
C LYS A 5 -5.63 12.03 9.00
N GLY A 6 -4.63 12.42 9.80
CA GLY A 6 -3.70 13.52 9.52
C GLY A 6 -2.50 13.06 8.68
N CYS A 7 -1.99 13.94 7.82
CA CYS A 7 -0.65 13.80 7.24
C CYS A 7 0.33 14.50 8.18
N THR A 8 1.41 13.83 8.58
CA THR A 8 2.48 14.48 9.36
C THR A 8 3.41 15.29 8.47
N VAL A 9 3.60 14.86 7.21
CA VAL A 9 4.53 15.48 6.26
C VAL A 9 4.03 15.35 4.81
N ASP A 10 4.31 16.36 3.99
CA ASP A 10 4.04 16.42 2.56
C ASP A 10 5.36 16.70 1.81
N LEU A 11 5.50 16.23 0.57
CA LEU A 11 6.65 16.60 -0.25
C LEU A 11 6.61 18.09 -0.60
N TYR A 12 7.75 18.78 -0.46
CA TYR A 12 7.88 20.22 -0.78
C TYR A 12 7.37 20.54 -2.20
N ASN A 13 7.66 19.64 -3.14
CA ASN A 13 7.11 19.63 -4.49
C ASN A 13 6.25 18.37 -4.67
N SER A 14 5.00 18.52 -5.12
CA SER A 14 4.11 17.37 -5.39
C SER A 14 4.73 16.38 -6.36
N LEU A 15 4.44 15.07 -6.22
CA LEU A 15 4.99 14.05 -7.12
C LEU A 15 4.79 14.34 -8.63
N PRO A 16 3.63 14.85 -9.08
CA PRO A 16 3.46 15.27 -10.46
C PRO A 16 4.44 16.34 -10.93
N SER A 17 4.83 17.27 -10.05
CA SER A 17 5.80 18.32 -10.41
C SER A 17 7.22 17.77 -10.55
N GLN A 18 7.54 16.67 -9.87
CA GLN A 18 8.85 16.02 -9.96
C GLN A 18 8.95 15.10 -11.19
N ILE A 19 7.86 14.46 -11.61
CA ILE A 19 7.83 13.54 -12.77
C ILE A 19 6.66 13.88 -13.71
N PRO A 20 6.63 15.08 -14.32
CA PRO A 20 5.44 15.61 -15.01
C PRO A 20 5.03 14.84 -16.26
N PHE A 21 5.98 14.12 -16.90
CA PHE A 21 5.66 13.29 -18.05
C PHE A 21 4.88 12.02 -17.67
N PHE A 22 5.14 11.47 -16.49
CA PHE A 22 4.62 10.19 -16.04
C PHE A 22 3.43 10.35 -15.07
N LEU A 23 3.50 11.36 -14.19
CA LEU A 23 2.55 11.63 -13.13
C LEU A 23 1.81 12.94 -13.43
N ARG A 24 0.48 12.87 -13.54
CA ARG A 24 -0.36 14.05 -13.77
C ARG A 24 -1.31 14.24 -12.60
N PRO A 25 -1.51 15.47 -12.08
CA PRO A 25 -2.39 15.69 -10.93
C PRO A 25 -3.82 15.19 -11.17
N ASN A 26 -4.32 15.28 -12.40
CA ASN A 26 -5.66 14.83 -12.80
C ASN A 26 -5.76 13.35 -13.17
N LYS A 27 -4.70 12.56 -12.98
CA LYS A 27 -4.71 11.11 -13.20
C LYS A 27 -4.28 10.42 -11.91
N PRO A 28 -5.22 10.00 -11.05
CA PRO A 28 -4.91 9.36 -9.79
C PRO A 28 -3.95 8.19 -9.94
N VAL A 29 -2.87 8.21 -9.16
CA VAL A 29 -1.89 7.13 -9.08
C VAL A 29 -1.87 6.62 -7.65
N MET A 30 -1.88 5.31 -7.49
CA MET A 30 -1.78 4.64 -6.20
C MET A 30 -0.43 3.95 -6.08
N PHE A 31 0.30 4.26 -5.01
CA PHE A 31 1.51 3.55 -4.63
C PHE A 31 1.13 2.44 -3.68
N MET A 32 1.65 1.25 -3.95
CA MET A 32 1.39 0.06 -3.16
C MET A 32 2.70 -0.64 -2.83
N GLY A 33 2.73 -1.30 -1.68
CA GLY A 33 3.86 -2.11 -1.24
C GLY A 33 3.36 -3.41 -0.61
N ALA A 34 4.12 -4.49 -0.74
CA ALA A 34 3.89 -5.69 0.05
C ALA A 34 5.20 -6.30 0.53
N ASP A 35 5.15 -6.91 1.70
CA ASP A 35 6.29 -7.57 2.34
C ASP A 35 5.81 -8.82 3.12
N VAL A 36 6.72 -9.78 3.28
CA VAL A 36 6.55 -10.98 4.10
C VAL A 36 7.65 -11.03 5.14
N THR A 37 7.27 -10.98 6.41
CA THR A 37 8.19 -11.18 7.52
C THR A 37 8.10 -12.62 8.04
N HIS A 38 9.23 -13.33 8.03
CA HIS A 38 9.36 -14.66 8.60
C HIS A 38 9.79 -14.63 10.08
N PRO A 39 9.35 -15.61 10.89
CA PRO A 39 9.85 -15.78 12.25
C PRO A 39 11.35 -16.16 12.25
N ARG A 40 11.99 -16.06 13.41
CA ARG A 40 13.44 -16.28 13.55
C ARG A 40 13.84 -17.67 13.03
N PRO A 41 15.06 -17.83 12.48
CA PRO A 41 15.60 -19.16 12.21
C PRO A 41 15.59 -19.94 13.52
N LEU A 42 14.94 -21.12 13.56
CA LEU A 42 14.67 -22.01 14.72
C LEU A 42 13.24 -21.97 15.29
N ASP A 43 12.38 -21.08 14.81
CA ASP A 43 10.99 -21.00 15.25
C ASP A 43 10.04 -21.61 14.19
N ASP A 44 9.91 -22.93 14.22
CA ASP A 44 9.14 -23.71 13.23
C ASP A 44 7.62 -23.70 13.47
N ILE A 45 7.16 -22.97 14.49
CA ILE A 45 5.76 -22.99 14.94
C ILE A 45 5.05 -21.70 14.52
N ASN A 46 5.76 -20.57 14.47
CA ASN A 46 5.13 -19.29 14.22
C ASN A 46 4.80 -19.07 12.72
N PRO A 47 3.59 -18.56 12.40
CA PRO A 47 3.22 -18.24 11.02
C PRO A 47 4.04 -17.06 10.49
N SER A 48 4.17 -16.97 9.18
CA SER A 48 4.73 -15.77 8.55
C SER A 48 3.68 -14.66 8.51
N ALA A 49 4.11 -13.41 8.52
CA ALA A 49 3.21 -12.26 8.47
C ALA A 49 3.36 -11.56 7.12
N ALA A 50 2.28 -11.49 6.36
CA ALA A 50 2.20 -10.67 5.16
C ALA A 50 1.55 -9.33 5.46
N ALA A 51 2.13 -8.27 4.92
CA ALA A 51 1.59 -6.93 4.97
C ALA A 51 1.49 -6.36 3.55
N ALA A 52 0.40 -5.64 3.26
CA ALA A 52 0.27 -4.82 2.06
C ALA A 52 -0.16 -3.42 2.47
N VAL A 53 0.38 -2.40 1.80
CA VAL A 53 0.08 -1.00 2.03
C VAL A 53 -0.32 -0.31 0.74
N GLY A 54 -1.15 0.73 0.85
CA GLY A 54 -1.60 1.53 -0.29
C GLY A 54 -1.74 3.00 0.08
N SER A 55 -1.28 3.89 -0.79
CA SER A 55 -1.48 5.34 -0.65
C SER A 55 -2.96 5.70 -0.86
N MET A 56 -3.54 6.60 -0.08
CA MET A 56 -4.98 6.90 -0.08
C MET A 56 -5.32 8.32 -0.51
N ASN A 57 -4.31 9.12 -0.90
CA ASN A 57 -4.55 10.44 -1.43
C ASN A 57 -3.61 10.74 -2.60
N TRP A 58 -4.16 11.37 -3.63
CA TRP A 58 -3.41 11.84 -4.79
C TRP A 58 -3.74 13.32 -4.99
N PRO A 59 -2.78 14.21 -5.31
CA PRO A 59 -1.39 13.95 -5.73
C PRO A 59 -0.32 13.87 -4.63
N ALA A 60 -0.69 14.06 -3.36
CA ALA A 60 0.27 14.10 -2.26
C ALA A 60 0.90 12.73 -1.94
N ALA A 61 0.15 11.63 -2.08
CA ALA A 61 0.59 10.25 -1.87
C ALA A 61 1.32 10.01 -0.53
N ASN A 62 0.79 10.58 0.55
CA ASN A 62 1.41 10.56 1.87
C ASN A 62 0.50 9.99 2.98
N LYS A 63 -0.77 9.71 2.69
CA LYS A 63 -1.63 8.90 3.56
C LYS A 63 -1.55 7.46 3.10
N TYR A 64 -1.28 6.53 4.01
CA TYR A 64 -1.25 5.10 3.69
C TYR A 64 -2.19 4.33 4.61
N VAL A 65 -2.84 3.30 4.07
CA VAL A 65 -3.57 2.29 4.84
C VAL A 65 -2.88 0.95 4.62
N SER A 66 -2.87 0.13 5.66
CA SER A 66 -2.28 -1.20 5.65
C SER A 66 -3.35 -2.29 5.81
N ARG A 67 -3.06 -3.45 5.24
CA ARG A 67 -3.76 -4.72 5.49
C ARG A 67 -2.73 -5.77 5.84
N MET A 68 -3.06 -6.65 6.78
CA MET A 68 -2.16 -7.70 7.27
C MET A 68 -2.85 -9.05 7.25
N ARG A 69 -2.08 -10.11 7.02
CA ARG A 69 -2.53 -11.50 7.03
C ARG A 69 -1.46 -12.40 7.66
N SER A 70 -1.89 -13.38 8.42
CA SER A 70 -1.04 -14.49 8.82
C SER A 70 -1.05 -15.55 7.73
N GLN A 71 0.11 -16.11 7.41
CA GLN A 71 0.26 -17.17 6.41
C GLN A 71 1.10 -18.32 6.95
N THR A 72 1.01 -19.47 6.27
CA THR A 72 1.74 -20.68 6.68
C THR A 72 3.24 -20.46 6.74
N TYR A 73 3.91 -21.29 7.55
CA TYR A 73 5.34 -21.17 7.84
C TYR A 73 6.20 -21.05 6.57
N ARG A 74 7.08 -20.04 6.52
CA ARG A 74 8.03 -19.76 5.43
C ARG A 74 7.43 -19.74 4.03
N GLN A 75 6.20 -19.28 3.90
CA GLN A 75 5.61 -19.04 2.59
C GLN A 75 5.96 -17.62 2.14
N GLU A 76 6.75 -17.49 1.07
CA GLU A 76 7.08 -16.19 0.44
C GLU A 76 5.88 -15.64 -0.36
N ILE A 77 5.06 -16.54 -0.92
CA ILE A 77 3.89 -16.15 -1.72
C ILE A 77 2.76 -15.73 -0.79
N ILE A 78 2.40 -14.45 -0.83
CA ILE A 78 1.22 -13.93 -0.16
C ILE A 78 -0.04 -14.49 -0.83
N TRP A 79 -0.62 -15.54 -0.26
CA TRP A 79 -1.79 -16.23 -0.83
C TRP A 79 -3.00 -15.32 -1.05
N ASP A 80 -3.25 -14.42 -0.11
CA ASP A 80 -4.42 -13.52 -0.13
C ASP A 80 -4.09 -12.12 -0.70
N LEU A 81 -2.98 -11.98 -1.44
CA LEU A 81 -2.53 -10.68 -1.94
C LEU A 81 -3.62 -10.01 -2.78
N GLY A 82 -4.29 -10.77 -3.65
CA GLY A 82 -5.35 -10.24 -4.50
C GLY A 82 -6.49 -9.59 -3.70
N ALA A 83 -6.94 -10.21 -2.60
CA ALA A 83 -8.02 -9.65 -1.78
C ALA A 83 -7.54 -8.46 -0.93
N MET A 84 -6.30 -8.51 -0.43
CA MET A 84 -5.67 -7.38 0.27
C MET A 84 -5.59 -6.16 -0.66
N MET A 85 -5.11 -6.36 -1.88
CA MET A 85 -4.95 -5.32 -2.89
C MET A 85 -6.29 -4.78 -3.37
N LYS A 86 -7.27 -5.64 -3.67
CA LYS A 86 -8.63 -5.21 -4.01
C LYS A 86 -9.19 -4.31 -2.91
N GLY A 87 -9.01 -4.73 -1.67
CA GLY A 87 -9.43 -3.96 -0.52
C GLY A 87 -8.82 -2.56 -0.44
N LEU A 88 -7.51 -2.44 -0.67
CA LEU A 88 -6.83 -1.14 -0.73
C LEU A 88 -7.36 -0.29 -1.89
N ILE A 89 -7.68 -0.89 -3.04
CA ILE A 89 -8.29 -0.19 -4.18
C ILE A 89 -9.70 0.31 -3.85
N ASP A 90 -10.50 -0.51 -3.15
CA ASP A 90 -11.83 -0.13 -2.68
C ASP A 90 -11.72 1.08 -1.72
N ASP A 91 -10.76 1.07 -0.80
CA ASP A 91 -10.49 2.17 0.14
C ASP A 91 -10.03 3.45 -0.60
N PHE A 92 -9.17 3.32 -1.61
CA PHE A 92 -8.75 4.43 -2.47
C PHE A 92 -9.93 5.06 -3.22
N TYR A 93 -10.82 4.22 -3.77
CA TYR A 93 -12.02 4.68 -4.46
C TYR A 93 -12.96 5.42 -3.51
N GLN A 94 -13.10 4.96 -2.26
CA GLN A 94 -13.90 5.65 -1.24
C GLN A 94 -13.34 7.04 -0.91
N GLU A 95 -12.01 7.21 -0.87
CA GLU A 95 -11.38 8.49 -0.51
C GLU A 95 -11.32 9.49 -1.67
N LEU A 96 -11.17 9.02 -2.92
CA LEU A 96 -11.01 9.90 -4.10
C LEU A 96 -12.21 9.91 -5.06
N ASN A 97 -13.19 9.04 -4.83
CA ASN A 97 -14.33 8.81 -5.73
C ASN A 97 -13.92 8.52 -7.19
N GLU A 98 -12.72 7.97 -7.38
CA GLU A 98 -12.15 7.60 -8.67
C GLU A 98 -11.17 6.44 -8.49
N LEU A 99 -11.18 5.48 -9.43
CA LEU A 99 -10.21 4.39 -9.44
C LEU A 99 -8.82 4.87 -9.88
N PRO A 100 -7.73 4.29 -9.34
CA PRO A 100 -6.38 4.66 -9.77
C PRO A 100 -6.20 4.35 -11.26
N LYS A 101 -5.71 5.32 -12.02
CA LYS A 101 -5.37 5.14 -13.44
C LYS A 101 -4.05 4.39 -13.61
N ARG A 102 -3.25 4.34 -12.54
CA ARG A 102 -1.98 3.64 -12.48
C ARG A 102 -1.72 3.16 -11.06
N ILE A 103 -1.19 1.94 -10.96
CA ILE A 103 -0.67 1.38 -9.72
C ILE A 103 0.85 1.25 -9.88
N ILE A 104 1.60 1.71 -8.89
CA ILE A 104 3.05 1.51 -8.79
C ILE A 104 3.26 0.60 -7.58
N PHE A 105 3.75 -0.61 -7.82
CA PHE A 105 3.91 -1.65 -6.81
C PHE A 105 5.38 -1.90 -6.50
N PHE A 106 5.73 -1.84 -5.22
CA PHE A 106 7.04 -2.21 -4.71
C PHE A 106 6.92 -3.53 -3.93
N SER A 107 7.79 -4.49 -4.22
CA SER A 107 7.95 -5.71 -3.43
C SER A 107 9.42 -5.85 -3.06
N GLU A 108 9.67 -6.18 -1.81
CA GLU A 108 10.97 -6.71 -1.35
C GLU A 108 11.09 -8.20 -1.71
#